data_AF-A0A5C8L9D8-F1
#
_entry.id   AF-A0A5C8L9D8-F1
#
_cell.length_a   1.000
_cell.length_b   1.000
_cell.length_c   1.000
_cell.angle_alpha   90.00
_cell.angle_beta   90.00
_cell.angle_gamma   90.00
#
_symmetry.space_group_name_H-M   'P 1'
#
loop_
_entity.id
_entity.type
_entity.pdbx_description
1 polymer ?
#
loop_
_entity_poly.entity_id
_entity_poly.type
_entity_poly.pdbx_seq_one_letter_code
_entity_poly.pdbx_strand_id
1 'polypeptide(L)'
;MIQELVKKLATAKENGRLQEIWLQRLALLENELKLQTSRVITWQEQLEKEQKDIEKLKTRTFTSLLYDVIHKKQDKLAIEEQELLEIKYKYEEAKHVKDDIVLQMEEVKSKLQTVRFWDIAVDDLS
;
A
#
# COMPACT_ATOMS: atom_id res chain seq x y z
N MET A 1 39.11 26.68 -14.67
CA MET A 1 38.19 27.62 -14.01
C MET A 1 36.87 27.74 -14.77
N ILE A 2 36.81 28.34 -15.98
CA ILE A 2 35.54 28.48 -16.75
C ILE A 2 34.89 27.11 -17.08
N GLN A 3 35.66 26.14 -17.57
CA GLN A 3 35.14 24.78 -17.85
C GLN A 3 34.59 24.07 -16.60
N GLU A 4 35.12 24.39 -15.43
CA GLU A 4 34.66 23.80 -14.16
C GLU A 4 33.34 24.42 -13.70
N LEU A 5 33.18 25.74 -13.89
CA LEU A 5 31.94 26.46 -13.65
C LEU A 5 30.82 25.98 -14.57
N VAL A 6 31.12 25.79 -15.87
CA VAL A 6 30.16 25.23 -16.85
C VAL A 6 29.70 23.82 -16.45
N LYS A 7 30.62 22.96 -15.97
CA LYS A 7 30.26 21.62 -15.48
C LYS A 7 29.35 21.70 -14.26
N LYS A 8 29.67 22.56 -13.28
CA LYS A 8 28.86 22.73 -12.07
C LYS A 8 27.45 23.24 -12.40
N LEU A 9 27.33 24.20 -13.32
CA LEU A 9 26.04 24.70 -13.80
C LEU A 9 25.22 23.60 -14.49
N ALA A 10 25.86 22.78 -15.33
CA ALA A 10 25.19 21.67 -16.00
C ALA A 10 24.67 20.63 -15.00
N THR A 11 25.45 20.30 -13.97
CA THR A 11 25.03 19.40 -12.88
C THR A 11 23.87 19.99 -12.08
N ALA A 12 23.90 21.29 -11.76
CA ALA A 12 22.82 21.94 -11.04
C ALA A 12 21.49 21.91 -11.84
N LYS A 13 21.54 22.17 -13.15
CA LYS A 13 20.36 22.04 -14.02
C LYS A 13 19.84 20.61 -14.12
N GLU A 14 20.71 19.61 -14.20
CA GLU A 14 20.28 18.21 -14.19
C GLU A 14 19.64 17.81 -12.86
N ASN A 15 20.15 18.32 -11.74
CA ASN A 15 19.54 18.11 -10.42
C ASN A 15 18.10 18.70 -10.36
N GLY A 16 17.86 19.86 -10.98
CA GLY A 16 16.52 20.42 -11.11
C GLY A 16 15.58 19.51 -11.90
N ARG A 17 16.05 18.98 -13.04
CA ARG A 17 15.28 18.02 -13.86
C ARG A 17 14.95 16.74 -13.09
N LEU A 18 15.92 16.21 -12.35
CA LEU A 18 15.73 15.04 -11.47
C LEU A 18 14.73 15.33 -10.36
N GLN A 19 14.76 16.53 -9.78
CA GLN A 19 13.78 16.95 -8.78
C GLN A 19 12.35 16.92 -9.34
N GLU A 20 12.11 17.47 -10.53
CA GLU A 20 10.80 17.44 -11.18
C GLU A 20 10.32 16.01 -11.42
N ILE A 21 11.19 15.13 -11.94
CA ILE A 21 10.89 13.72 -12.18
C ILE A 21 10.49 13.02 -10.87
N TRP A 22 11.25 13.25 -9.79
CA TRP A 22 10.97 12.63 -8.50
C TRP A 22 9.71 13.19 -7.84
N LEU A 23 9.39 14.48 -8.01
CA LEU A 23 8.13 15.05 -7.55
C LEU A 23 6.94 14.44 -8.28
N GLN A 24 7.02 14.27 -9.60
CA GLN A 24 5.98 13.58 -10.38
C GLN A 24 5.82 12.13 -9.92
N ARG A 25 6.94 11.41 -9.71
CA ARG A 25 6.91 10.03 -9.19
C ARG A 25 6.27 9.96 -7.81
N LEU A 26 6.59 10.91 -6.92
CA LEU A 26 6.00 10.99 -5.59
C LEU A 26 4.49 11.19 -5.65
N ALA A 27 4.02 12.10 -6.50
CA ALA A 27 2.59 12.35 -6.68
C ALA A 27 1.84 11.10 -7.20
N LEU A 28 2.45 10.34 -8.11
CA LEU A 28 1.89 9.06 -8.58
C LEU A 28 1.80 8.02 -7.45
N LEU A 29 2.86 7.89 -6.64
CA LEU A 29 2.87 6.99 -5.49
C LEU A 29 1.85 7.39 -4.42
N GLU A 30 1.64 8.68 -4.19
CA GLU A 30 0.62 9.19 -3.26
C GLU A 30 -0.80 8.82 -3.72
N ASN A 31 -1.07 8.91 -5.02
CA ASN A 31 -2.36 8.49 -5.59
C ASN A 31 -2.56 6.97 -5.47
N GLU A 32 -1.52 6.18 -5.78
CA GLU A 32 -1.56 4.73 -5.61
C GLU A 32 -1.78 4.34 -4.13
N LEU A 33 -1.09 5.01 -3.20
CA LEU A 33 -1.26 4.78 -1.77
C LEU A 33 -2.70 5.02 -1.31
N LYS A 34 -3.34 6.09 -1.80
CA LYS A 34 -4.76 6.37 -1.51
C LYS A 34 -5.66 5.24 -2.00
N LEU A 35 -5.43 4.75 -3.22
CA LEU A 35 -6.20 3.66 -3.80
C LEU A 35 -5.99 2.34 -3.04
N GLN A 36 -4.76 2.01 -2.66
CA GLN A 36 -4.50 0.79 -1.90
C GLN A 36 -5.01 0.89 -0.47
N THR A 37 -4.95 2.08 0.14
CA THR A 37 -5.52 2.29 1.49
C THR A 37 -7.03 2.08 1.49
N SER A 38 -7.76 2.55 0.47
CA SER A 38 -9.20 2.28 0.39
C SER A 38 -9.50 0.79 0.20
N ARG A 39 -8.70 0.07 -0.61
CA ARG A 39 -8.81 -1.39 -0.77
C ARG A 39 -8.58 -2.14 0.54
N VAL A 40 -7.56 -1.76 1.31
CA VAL A 40 -7.28 -2.36 2.63
C VAL A 40 -8.49 -2.18 3.57
N ILE A 41 -9.09 -0.99 3.59
CA ILE A 41 -10.29 -0.72 4.41
C ILE A 41 -11.45 -1.61 3.95
N THR A 42 -11.73 -1.69 2.65
CA THR A 42 -12.80 -2.55 2.13
C THR A 42 -12.60 -4.02 2.48
N TRP A 43 -11.38 -4.54 2.34
CA TRP A 43 -11.08 -5.92 2.72
C TRP A 43 -11.19 -6.15 4.23
N GLN A 44 -10.79 -5.17 5.05
CA GLN A 44 -10.95 -5.24 6.49
C GLN A 44 -12.43 -5.33 6.89
N GLU A 45 -13.28 -4.47 6.31
CA GLU A 45 -14.73 -4.50 6.57
C GLU A 45 -15.36 -5.83 6.17
N GLN A 46 -14.95 -6.38 5.02
CA GLN A 46 -15.44 -7.69 4.56
C GLN A 46 -14.98 -8.83 5.49
N LEU A 47 -13.74 -8.77 5.95
CA LEU A 47 -13.16 -9.73 6.89
C LEU A 47 -13.87 -9.71 8.25
N GLU A 48 -14.16 -8.53 8.78
CA GLU A 48 -14.93 -8.38 10.03
C GLU A 48 -16.36 -8.90 9.91
N LYS A 49 -16.99 -8.73 8.73
CA LYS A 49 -18.32 -9.25 8.46
C LYS A 49 -18.33 -10.78 8.42
N GLU A 50 -17.40 -11.38 7.66
CA GLU A 50 -17.31 -12.82 7.51
C GLU A 50 -16.98 -13.52 8.84
N GLN A 51 -16.09 -12.94 9.65
CA GLN A 51 -15.79 -13.45 10.99
C GLN A 51 -17.03 -13.51 11.89
N LYS A 52 -17.85 -12.45 11.88
CA LYS A 52 -19.09 -12.39 12.68
C LYS A 52 -20.11 -13.42 12.21
N ASP A 53 -20.19 -13.71 10.91
CA ASP A 53 -21.15 -14.66 10.38
C ASP A 53 -20.75 -16.11 10.71
N ILE A 54 -19.45 -16.43 10.63
CA ILE A 54 -18.89 -17.70 11.12
C ILE A 54 -19.12 -17.88 12.62
N GLU A 55 -18.90 -16.85 13.44
CA GLU A 55 -19.15 -16.92 14.89
C GLU A 55 -20.62 -17.22 15.22
N LYS A 56 -21.56 -16.60 14.50
CA LYS A 56 -23.00 -16.88 14.64
C LYS A 56 -23.33 -18.32 14.24
N LEU A 57 -22.66 -18.87 13.22
CA LEU A 57 -22.87 -20.26 12.81
C LEU A 57 -22.28 -21.26 13.81
N LYS A 58 -21.10 -20.96 14.37
CA LYS A 58 -20.49 -21.77 15.45
C LYS A 58 -21.37 -21.81 16.69
N THR A 59 -21.84 -20.67 17.18
CA THR A 59 -22.69 -20.58 18.38
C THR A 59 -24.05 -21.30 18.21
N ARG A 60 -24.66 -21.21 17.03
CA ARG A 60 -25.89 -21.96 16.71
C ARG A 60 -25.67 -23.48 16.61
N THR A 61 -24.49 -23.92 16.20
CA THR A 61 -24.14 -25.34 16.09
C THR A 61 -24.12 -26.02 17.45
N PHE A 62 -23.64 -25.34 18.49
CA PHE A 62 -23.62 -25.88 19.86
C PHE A 62 -25.00 -26.03 20.50
N THR A 63 -26.03 -25.36 19.98
CA THR A 63 -27.37 -25.34 20.58
C THR A 63 -28.39 -26.27 19.89
N SER A 64 -28.12 -26.84 18.70
CA SER A 64 -29.07 -27.71 17.99
C SER A 64 -28.61 -29.18 17.91
N LEU A 65 -29.18 -30.05 18.75
CA LEU A 65 -28.96 -31.50 18.78
C LEU A 65 -29.75 -32.26 17.68
N LEU A 66 -29.44 -32.04 16.39
CA LEU A 66 -30.05 -32.78 15.26
C LEU A 66 -28.97 -33.27 14.29
N TYR A 67 -28.62 -34.57 14.35
CA TYR A 67 -27.47 -35.20 13.67
C TYR A 67 -27.42 -35.03 12.13
N ASP A 68 -28.54 -35.09 11.42
CA ASP A 68 -28.55 -34.94 9.95
C ASP A 68 -28.40 -33.48 9.50
N VAL A 69 -28.83 -32.55 10.34
CA VAL A 69 -28.64 -31.11 10.12
C VAL A 69 -27.19 -30.71 10.41
N ILE A 70 -26.51 -31.43 11.31
CA ILE A 70 -25.11 -31.18 11.68
C ILE A 70 -24.17 -31.40 10.50
N HIS A 71 -24.30 -32.49 9.72
CA HIS A 71 -23.41 -32.74 8.57
C HIS A 71 -23.49 -31.64 7.51
N LYS A 72 -24.69 -31.30 7.02
CA LYS A 72 -24.87 -30.22 6.02
C LYS A 72 -24.41 -28.85 6.51
N LYS A 73 -24.50 -28.59 7.82
CA LYS A 73 -24.01 -27.32 8.41
C LYS A 73 -22.51 -27.32 8.68
N GLN A 74 -21.90 -28.47 8.96
CA GLN A 74 -20.45 -28.61 9.05
C GLN A 74 -19.79 -28.37 7.69
N ASP A 75 -20.36 -28.90 6.61
CA ASP A 75 -19.91 -28.61 5.24
C ASP A 75 -20.00 -27.11 4.94
N LYS A 76 -21.11 -26.48 5.34
CA LYS A 76 -21.29 -25.03 5.18
C LYS A 76 -20.26 -24.22 5.98
N LEU A 77 -19.99 -24.61 7.23
CA LEU A 77 -18.99 -23.96 8.07
C LEU A 77 -17.59 -24.06 7.47
N ALA A 78 -17.23 -25.21 6.91
CA ALA A 78 -15.94 -25.41 6.27
C ALA A 78 -15.77 -24.51 5.03
N ILE A 79 -16.83 -24.32 4.25
CA ILE A 79 -16.82 -23.40 3.10
C ILE A 79 -16.61 -21.95 3.58
N GLU A 80 -17.36 -21.50 4.57
CA GLU A 80 -17.23 -20.13 5.09
C GLU A 80 -15.85 -19.89 5.73
N GLU A 81 -15.28 -20.87 6.44
CA GLU A 81 -13.91 -20.78 6.96
C GLU A 81 -12.86 -20.67 5.84
N GLN A 82 -13.07 -21.34 4.70
CA GLN A 82 -12.23 -21.21 3.52
C GLN A 82 -12.36 -19.82 2.88
N GLU A 83 -13.58 -19.30 2.75
CA GLU A 83 -13.83 -17.95 2.23
C GLU A 83 -13.19 -16.88 3.13
N LEU A 84 -13.26 -17.05 4.46
CA LEU A 84 -12.58 -16.18 5.41
C LEU A 84 -11.06 -16.21 5.25
N LEU A 85 -10.46 -17.38 5.01
CA LEU A 85 -9.02 -17.50 4.75
C LEU A 85 -8.62 -16.77 3.46
N GLU A 86 -9.43 -16.87 2.40
CA GLU A 86 -9.18 -16.16 1.16
C GLU A 86 -9.26 -14.63 1.35
N ILE A 87 -10.25 -14.14 2.09
CA ILE A 87 -10.39 -12.72 2.40
C ILE A 87 -9.22 -12.24 3.27
N LYS A 88 -8.78 -13.04 4.26
CA LYS A 88 -7.58 -12.76 5.07
C LYS A 88 -6.34 -12.61 4.21
N TYR A 89 -6.13 -13.55 3.28
CA TYR A 89 -5.01 -13.49 2.35
C TYR A 89 -5.03 -12.20 1.51
N LYS A 90 -6.19 -11.84 0.93
CA LYS A 90 -6.35 -10.60 0.14
C LYS A 90 -6.11 -9.34 0.98
N TYR A 91 -6.55 -9.34 2.23
CA TYR A 91 -6.30 -8.26 3.17
C TYR A 91 -4.80 -8.10 3.47
N GLU A 92 -4.12 -9.20 3.79
CA GLU A 92 -2.68 -9.20 4.08
C GLU A 92 -1.87 -8.77 2.84
N GLU A 93 -2.21 -9.27 1.66
CA GLU A 93 -1.59 -8.86 0.40
C GLU A 93 -1.76 -7.36 0.15
N ALA A 94 -2.97 -6.82 0.29
CA ALA A 94 -3.23 -5.39 0.12
C ALA A 94 -2.44 -4.54 1.13
N LYS A 95 -2.28 -5.03 2.37
CA LYS A 95 -1.48 -4.37 3.40
C LYS A 95 0.01 -4.36 3.03
N HIS A 96 0.55 -5.49 2.58
CA HIS A 96 1.93 -5.58 2.12
C HIS A 96 2.22 -4.63 0.95
N VAL A 97 1.34 -4.59 -0.06
CA VAL A 97 1.47 -3.67 -1.19
C VAL A 97 1.47 -2.21 -0.73
N LYS A 98 0.58 -1.86 0.23
CA LYS A 98 0.54 -0.53 0.82
C LYS A 98 1.88 -0.17 1.51
N ASP A 99 2.40 -1.10 2.32
CA ASP A 99 3.66 -0.88 3.05
C ASP A 99 4.85 -0.72 2.08
N ASP A 100 4.89 -1.48 0.99
CA ASP A 100 5.90 -1.34 -0.07
C ASP A 100 5.84 0.04 -0.76
N ILE A 101 4.63 0.55 -1.01
CA ILE A 101 4.45 1.90 -1.58
C ILE A 101 4.99 2.96 -0.62
N VAL A 102 4.74 2.81 0.68
CA VAL A 102 5.27 3.73 1.70
C VAL A 102 6.80 3.74 1.69
N LEU A 103 7.43 2.56 1.65
CA LEU A 103 8.89 2.44 1.55
C LEU A 103 9.45 3.11 0.28
N GLN A 104 8.80 2.90 -0.87
CA GLN A 104 9.19 3.58 -2.12
C GLN A 104 9.05 5.11 -2.02
N MET A 105 8.01 5.60 -1.36
CA MET A 105 7.84 7.04 -1.14
C MET A 105 8.94 7.61 -0.24
N GLU A 106 9.36 6.90 0.81
CA GLU A 106 10.48 7.30 1.65
C GLU A 106 11.78 7.39 0.87
N GLU A 107 12.05 6.42 -0.01
CA GLU A 107 13.21 6.44 -0.89
C GLU A 107 13.20 7.64 -1.84
N VAL A 108 12.06 7.92 -2.48
CA VAL A 108 11.90 9.07 -3.39
C VAL A 108 12.05 10.40 -2.62
N LYS A 109 11.49 10.50 -1.41
CA LYS A 109 11.67 11.67 -0.55
C LYS A 109 13.13 11.87 -0.16
N SER A 110 13.87 10.80 0.12
CA SER A 110 15.31 10.87 0.39
C SER A 110 16.08 11.39 -0.82
N LYS A 111 15.79 10.87 -2.02
CA LYS A 111 16.37 11.38 -3.28
C LYS A 111 16.06 12.87 -3.50
N LEU A 112 14.82 13.30 -3.25
CA LEU A 112 14.44 14.72 -3.33
C LEU A 112 15.25 15.63 -2.40
N GLN A 113 15.62 15.16 -1.20
CA GLN A 113 16.49 15.94 -0.30
C GLN A 113 17.89 16.15 -0.90
N THR A 114 18.42 15.17 -1.64
CA THR A 114 19.77 15.26 -2.22
C THR A 114 19.90 16.34 -3.31
N VAL A 115 18.80 16.68 -3.97
CA VAL A 115 18.77 17.68 -5.06
C VAL A 115 18.09 18.97 -4.65
N ARG A 116 17.74 19.15 -3.37
CA ARG A 116 16.88 20.25 -2.90
C ARG A 116 17.39 21.66 -3.21
N PHE A 117 18.72 21.85 -3.22
CA PHE A 117 19.37 23.17 -3.34
C PHE A 117 19.93 23.43 -4.75
N TRP A 118 19.34 22.81 -5.77
CA TRP A 118 19.81 22.97 -7.15
C TRP A 118 19.64 24.40 -7.67
N ASP A 119 18.60 25.10 -7.23
CA ASP A 119 18.25 26.47 -7.56
C ASP A 119 19.31 27.46 -7.07
N ILE A 120 19.70 27.36 -5.80
CA ILE A 120 20.79 28.15 -5.21
C ILE A 120 22.10 27.93 -5.98
N ALA A 121 22.38 26.67 -6.34
CA ALA A 121 23.58 26.34 -7.12
C ALA A 121 23.55 26.90 -8.56
N VAL A 122 22.37 27.09 -9.15
CA VAL A 122 22.24 27.75 -10.47
C VAL A 122 22.43 29.25 -10.33
N ASP A 123 21.84 29.88 -9.30
CA ASP A 123 21.94 31.32 -9.06
C ASP A 123 23.36 31.76 -8.70
N ASP A 124 24.11 30.96 -7.93
CA ASP A 124 25.51 31.23 -7.56
C ASP A 124 26.49 31.11 -8.75
N LEU A 125 26.08 30.44 -9.83
CA LEU A 125 26.93 30.12 -11.00
C LEU A 125 26.53 30.88 -12.28
N SER A 126 25.46 31.68 -12.22
CA SER A 126 24.92 32.48 -13.34
C SER A 126 25.41 33.93 -13.30
#